data_AF-A0A285VBB5-F1
#
_entry.id   AF-A0A285VBB5-F1
#
_cell.length_a   1.000
_cell.length_b   1.000
_cell.length_c   1.000
_cell.angle_alpha   90.00
_cell.angle_beta   90.00
_cell.angle_gamma   90.00
#
_symmetry.space_group_name_H-M   'P 1'
#
loop_
_entity.id
_entity.type
_entity.pdbx_description
1 polymer ?
#
loop_
_entity_poly.entity_id
_entity_poly.type
_entity_poly.pdbx_seq_one_letter_code
_entity_poly.pdbx_strand_id
1 'polypeptide(L)'
;MAYAASGELAYGGRKHIDLEAYVEDQSAYDRSMMPGARWATDELCDAGRPCIQAVESDTLTMYRFEDREDAVAASREFAGEAYLSGWIVVRFEPEGLTAAERRAFASSLDCINVGVAEGGLEC
;
A
#
# COMPACT_ATOMS: atom_id res chain seq x y z
N MET A 1 42.32 7.97 -12.68
CA MET A 1 42.03 7.57 -11.30
C MET A 1 40.60 7.96 -11.02
N ALA A 2 39.81 6.96 -10.60
CA ALA A 2 38.52 6.96 -9.92
C ALA A 2 37.50 8.09 -10.17
N TYR A 3 36.41 7.65 -10.79
CA TYR A 3 35.07 8.19 -10.99
C TYR A 3 34.51 8.89 -9.74
N ALA A 4 33.95 10.08 -9.93
CA ALA A 4 33.14 10.76 -8.93
C ALA A 4 31.86 9.94 -8.69
N ALA A 5 31.75 9.35 -7.50
CA ALA A 5 30.49 8.83 -6.99
C ALA A 5 29.60 10.03 -6.68
N SER A 6 28.77 10.41 -7.66
CA SER A 6 27.66 11.34 -7.44
C SER A 6 26.70 10.65 -6.49
N GLY A 7 26.71 11.09 -5.23
CA GLY A 7 25.82 10.59 -4.20
C GLY A 7 24.36 10.70 -4.62
N GLU A 8 23.64 9.58 -4.45
CA GLU A 8 22.46 9.53 -3.61
C GLU A 8 21.62 10.82 -3.55
N LEU A 9 20.99 11.15 -4.67
CA LEU A 9 19.66 11.73 -4.65
C LEU A 9 18.72 10.64 -5.19
N ALA A 10 18.57 9.55 -4.43
CA ALA A 10 17.45 8.63 -4.63
C ALA A 10 16.18 9.44 -4.38
N TYR A 11 15.63 10.01 -5.45
CA TYR A 11 14.37 10.73 -5.43
C TYR A 11 13.34 9.88 -4.69
N GLY A 12 12.91 10.36 -3.53
CA GLY A 12 11.99 9.69 -2.59
C GLY A 12 10.55 9.65 -3.09
N GLY A 13 10.33 9.38 -4.38
CA GLY A 13 9.01 9.26 -5.01
C GLY A 13 8.12 8.20 -4.34
N ARG A 14 8.73 7.26 -3.59
CA ARG A 14 8.06 6.16 -2.89
C ARG A 14 7.22 6.61 -1.68
N LYS A 15 7.45 7.81 -1.13
CA LYS A 15 6.56 8.44 -0.13
C LYS A 15 5.25 8.92 -0.77
N HIS A 16 5.18 9.03 -2.10
CA HIS A 16 4.06 9.61 -2.85
C HIS A 16 3.19 8.57 -3.55
N ILE A 17 3.10 7.32 -3.06
CA ILE A 17 2.01 6.46 -3.51
C ILE A 17 0.72 7.09 -3.01
N ASP A 18 -0.05 7.58 -3.97
CA ASP A 18 -1.36 8.13 -3.74
C ASP A 18 -2.41 7.04 -3.93
N LEU A 19 -3.31 6.90 -2.96
CA LEU A 19 -4.37 5.89 -3.05
C LEU A 19 -5.48 6.29 -4.03
N GLU A 20 -5.44 7.50 -4.59
CA GLU A 20 -6.41 8.01 -5.57
C GLU A 20 -6.57 7.10 -6.78
N ALA A 21 -5.50 6.44 -7.24
CA ALA A 21 -5.56 5.48 -8.34
C ALA A 21 -6.52 4.30 -8.06
N TYR A 22 -6.70 3.92 -6.79
CA TYR A 22 -7.62 2.86 -6.38
C TYR A 22 -9.07 3.33 -6.24
N VAL A 23 -9.32 4.65 -6.28
CA VAL A 23 -10.67 5.22 -6.18
C VAL A 23 -11.13 5.74 -7.54
N GLU A 24 -10.32 6.54 -8.23
CA GLU A 24 -10.72 7.31 -9.41
C GLU A 24 -10.29 6.67 -10.74
N ASP A 25 -9.07 6.13 -10.83
CA ASP A 25 -8.52 5.52 -12.06
C ASP A 25 -8.35 4.00 -11.94
N GLN A 26 -9.41 3.33 -11.48
CA GLN A 26 -9.33 1.89 -11.24
C GLN A 26 -9.17 1.12 -12.56
N SER A 27 -8.05 0.41 -12.71
CA SER A 27 -7.91 -0.61 -13.73
C SER A 27 -8.96 -1.71 -13.53
N ALA A 28 -9.25 -2.47 -14.60
CA ALA A 28 -10.20 -3.60 -14.49
C ALA A 28 -9.79 -4.61 -13.42
N TYR A 29 -8.48 -4.74 -13.17
CA TYR A 29 -7.93 -5.55 -12.08
C TYR A 29 -8.26 -4.97 -10.71
N ASP A 30 -8.00 -3.68 -10.47
CA ASP A 30 -8.28 -3.04 -9.18
C ASP A 30 -9.78 -3.06 -8.84
N ARG A 31 -10.68 -2.85 -9.83
CA ARG A 31 -12.14 -2.98 -9.59
C ARG A 31 -12.55 -4.39 -9.19
N SER A 32 -11.82 -5.41 -9.64
CA SER A 32 -12.10 -6.80 -9.28
C SER A 32 -11.58 -7.11 -7.88
N MET A 33 -10.46 -6.52 -7.48
CA MET A 33 -9.83 -6.76 -6.18
C MET A 33 -10.39 -5.88 -5.08
N MET A 34 -10.85 -4.68 -5.41
CA MET A 34 -11.41 -3.65 -4.53
C MET A 34 -12.76 -3.14 -5.07
N PRO A 35 -13.77 -4.02 -5.20
CA PRO A 35 -15.10 -3.56 -5.60
C PRO A 35 -15.63 -2.52 -4.61
N GLY A 36 -16.29 -1.49 -5.15
CA GLY A 36 -16.87 -0.44 -4.33
C GLY A 36 -15.85 0.48 -3.63
N ALA A 37 -14.59 0.49 -4.08
CA ALA A 37 -13.53 1.30 -3.48
C ALA A 37 -13.97 2.76 -3.30
N ARG A 38 -13.85 3.27 -2.08
CA ARG A 38 -14.19 4.64 -1.68
C ARG A 38 -13.18 5.19 -0.70
N TRP A 39 -13.00 6.50 -0.71
CA TRP A 39 -12.29 7.20 0.35
C TRP A 39 -13.00 6.99 1.69
N ALA A 40 -12.24 6.55 2.70
CA ALA A 40 -12.69 6.36 4.07
C ALA A 40 -11.69 6.99 5.06
N THR A 41 -10.93 7.99 4.60
CA THR A 41 -9.84 8.61 5.37
C THR A 41 -10.36 9.26 6.66
N ASP A 42 -11.41 10.08 6.58
CA ASP A 42 -11.98 10.77 7.75
C ASP A 42 -12.65 9.80 8.75
N GLU A 43 -13.08 8.63 8.28
CA GLU A 43 -13.75 7.61 9.10
C GLU A 43 -12.76 6.69 9.82
N LEU A 44 -11.62 6.40 9.18
CA LEU A 44 -10.69 5.35 9.60
C LEU A 44 -9.35 5.88 10.11
N CYS A 45 -8.98 7.11 9.75
CA CYS A 45 -7.80 7.79 10.26
C CYS A 45 -8.18 8.74 11.39
N ASP A 46 -7.60 8.50 12.56
CA ASP A 46 -7.83 9.29 13.78
C ASP A 46 -6.50 9.44 14.55
N ALA A 47 -6.47 10.20 15.64
CA ALA A 47 -5.35 10.23 16.57
C ALA A 47 -4.85 8.85 17.01
N GLY A 48 -5.72 7.83 17.11
CA GLY A 48 -5.33 6.45 17.39
C GLY A 48 -4.67 5.70 16.22
N ARG A 49 -4.86 6.19 15.00
CA ARG A 49 -4.31 5.63 13.76
C ARG A 49 -4.01 6.78 12.80
N PRO A 50 -2.82 7.41 12.90
CA PRO A 50 -2.47 8.62 12.16
C PRO A 50 -2.15 8.33 10.69
N CYS A 51 -3.06 7.65 9.99
CA CYS A 51 -2.99 7.54 8.54
C CYS A 51 -3.38 8.87 7.90
N ILE A 52 -2.81 9.12 6.72
CA ILE A 52 -3.07 10.35 5.94
C ILE A 52 -4.04 10.08 4.79
N GLN A 53 -4.19 8.82 4.40
CA GLN A 53 -5.17 8.36 3.41
C GLN A 53 -5.64 6.96 3.81
N ALA A 54 -6.94 6.71 3.65
CA ALA A 54 -7.52 5.38 3.73
C ALA A 54 -8.58 5.17 2.65
N VAL A 55 -8.57 3.98 2.06
CA VAL A 55 -9.53 3.53 1.05
C VAL A 55 -10.15 2.23 1.53
N GLU A 56 -11.47 2.19 1.57
CA GLU A 56 -12.25 1.00 1.94
C GLU A 56 -12.93 0.43 0.69
N SER A 57 -13.04 -0.89 0.64
CA SER A 57 -13.78 -1.65 -0.38
C SER A 57 -14.48 -2.84 0.28
N ASP A 58 -15.35 -3.54 -0.46
CA ASP A 58 -16.06 -4.71 0.10
C ASP A 58 -15.13 -5.87 0.49
N THR A 59 -13.88 -5.86 0.00
CA THR A 59 -12.95 -7.00 0.12
C THR A 59 -11.72 -6.71 0.97
N LEU A 60 -11.30 -5.44 1.06
CA LEU A 60 -10.15 -5.00 1.82
C LEU A 60 -10.21 -3.52 2.16
N THR A 61 -9.38 -3.10 3.11
CA THR A 61 -9.14 -1.70 3.45
C THR A 61 -7.66 -1.39 3.35
N MET A 62 -7.31 -0.29 2.68
CA MET A 62 -5.94 0.22 2.58
C MET A 62 -5.77 1.46 3.46
N TYR A 63 -4.63 1.52 4.13
CA TYR A 63 -4.22 2.63 4.97
C TYR A 63 -2.84 3.08 4.53
N ARG A 64 -2.65 4.36 4.26
CA ARG A 64 -1.35 4.97 3.98
C ARG A 64 -0.97 5.88 5.14
N PHE A 65 0.27 5.74 5.58
CA PHE A 65 0.84 6.54 6.67
C PHE A 65 1.90 7.50 6.14
N GLU A 66 2.07 8.63 6.82
CA GLU A 66 3.21 9.51 6.58
C GLU A 66 4.51 8.84 7.04
N ASP A 67 4.45 8.19 8.19
CA ASP A 67 5.58 7.56 8.86
C ASP A 67 5.50 6.03 8.77
N ARG A 68 6.65 5.42 8.49
CA ARG A 68 6.73 3.95 8.35
C ARG A 68 6.51 3.25 9.69
N GLU A 69 6.92 3.87 10.79
CA GLU A 69 6.78 3.29 12.13
C GLU A 69 5.30 3.15 12.50
N ASP A 70 4.46 4.12 12.13
CA ASP A 70 3.00 4.05 12.30
C ASP A 70 2.36 2.96 11.44
N ALA A 71 2.83 2.79 10.19
CA ALA A 71 2.38 1.68 9.34
C ALA A 71 2.73 0.31 9.96
N VAL A 72 3.94 0.18 10.52
CA VAL A 72 4.36 -1.05 11.21
C VAL A 72 3.53 -1.28 12.47
N ALA A 73 3.26 -0.25 13.26
CA ALA A 73 2.43 -0.33 14.45
C ALA A 73 1.02 -0.79 14.10
N ALA A 74 0.37 -0.13 13.13
CA ALA A 74 -0.97 -0.48 12.66
C ALA A 74 -1.02 -1.92 12.11
N SER A 75 -0.03 -2.33 11.31
CA SER A 75 0.03 -3.71 10.80
C SER A 75 0.09 -4.76 11.92
N ARG A 76 0.75 -4.47 13.05
CA ARG A 76 0.83 -5.38 14.20
C ARG A 76 -0.50 -5.49 14.95
N GLU A 77 -1.29 -4.42 14.98
CA GLU A 77 -2.62 -4.43 15.63
C GLU A 77 -3.59 -5.39 14.95
N PHE A 78 -3.47 -5.57 13.63
CA PHE A 78 -4.35 -6.43 12.84
C PHE A 78 -4.02 -7.94 12.91
N ALA A 79 -3.19 -8.38 13.85
CA ALA A 79 -3.01 -9.79 14.25
C ALA A 79 -2.78 -10.83 13.12
N GLY A 80 -2.21 -10.43 11.98
CA GLY A 80 -1.91 -11.31 10.84
C GLY A 80 -2.92 -11.28 9.70
N GLU A 81 -4.00 -10.50 9.83
CA GLU A 81 -4.97 -10.24 8.75
C GLU A 81 -4.55 -9.05 7.87
N ALA A 82 -3.47 -8.36 8.25
CA ALA A 82 -2.91 -7.25 7.50
C ALA A 82 -1.60 -7.60 6.82
N TYR A 83 -1.40 -7.02 5.64
CA TYR A 83 -0.17 -7.01 4.88
C TYR A 83 0.42 -5.61 4.90
N LEU A 84 1.72 -5.51 5.20
CA LEU A 84 2.47 -4.26 5.19
C LEU A 84 3.36 -4.22 3.95
N SER A 85 3.23 -3.15 3.16
CA SER A 85 4.14 -2.82 2.06
C SER A 85 4.58 -1.36 2.19
N GLY A 86 5.83 -1.15 2.58
CA GLY A 86 6.39 0.19 2.79
C GLY A 86 5.64 1.00 3.86
N TRP A 87 4.87 2.00 3.41
CA TRP A 87 4.03 2.89 4.23
C TRP A 87 2.54 2.56 4.15
N ILE A 88 2.19 1.48 3.44
CA ILE A 88 0.81 1.07 3.21
C ILE A 88 0.53 -0.21 3.99
N VAL A 89 -0.57 -0.19 4.73
CA VAL A 89 -1.13 -1.36 5.39
C VAL A 89 -2.41 -1.75 4.67
N VAL A 90 -2.50 -3.00 4.26
CA VAL A 90 -3.70 -3.59 3.66
C VAL A 90 -4.30 -4.53 4.66
N ARG A 91 -5.52 -4.25 5.12
CA ARG A 91 -6.32 -5.18 5.92
C ARG A 91 -7.27 -5.93 4.98
N PHE A 92 -7.19 -7.25 4.94
CA PHE A 92 -8.10 -8.05 4.12
C PHE A 92 -9.36 -8.41 4.92
N GLU A 93 -10.52 -8.30 4.29
CA GLU A 93 -11.76 -8.78 4.89
C GLU A 93 -11.78 -10.32 4.84
N PRO A 94 -12.27 -11.00 5.89
CA PRO A 94 -12.13 -12.45 6.06
C PRO A 94 -12.77 -13.25 4.91
N GLU A 95 -13.85 -12.75 4.32
CA GLU A 95 -14.60 -13.39 3.24
C GLU A 95 -14.46 -12.68 1.89
N GLY A 96 -13.65 -11.62 1.81
CA GLY A 96 -13.53 -10.76 0.64
C GLY A 96 -12.68 -11.34 -0.50
N LEU A 97 -11.48 -11.84 -0.17
CA LEU A 97 -10.52 -12.41 -1.13
C LEU A 97 -10.02 -13.78 -0.69
N THR A 98 -9.80 -14.68 -1.66
CA THR A 98 -9.11 -15.94 -1.41
C THR A 98 -7.64 -15.72 -1.07
N ALA A 99 -7.00 -16.71 -0.43
CA ALA A 99 -5.58 -16.63 -0.10
C ALA A 99 -4.67 -16.41 -1.34
N ALA A 100 -5.07 -16.88 -2.52
CA ALA A 100 -4.34 -16.66 -3.75
C ALA A 100 -4.46 -15.20 -4.22
N GLU A 101 -5.66 -14.62 -4.16
CA GLU A 101 -5.91 -13.23 -4.54
C GLU A 101 -5.23 -12.24 -3.58
N ARG A 102 -5.28 -12.50 -2.27
CA ARG A 102 -4.56 -11.69 -1.27
C ARG A 102 -3.06 -11.63 -1.56
N ARG A 103 -2.47 -12.77 -1.95
CA ARG A 103 -1.05 -12.84 -2.35
C ARG A 103 -0.78 -12.10 -3.64
N ALA A 104 -1.64 -12.22 -4.65
CA ALA A 104 -1.50 -11.52 -5.92
C ALA A 104 -1.58 -10.00 -5.71
N PHE A 105 -2.55 -9.53 -4.93
CA PHE A 105 -2.70 -8.12 -4.59
C PHE A 105 -1.49 -7.60 -3.81
N ALA A 106 -1.05 -8.33 -2.78
CA ALA A 106 0.15 -8.00 -2.02
C ALA A 106 1.39 -7.88 -2.92
N SER A 107 1.57 -8.80 -3.87
CA SER A 107 2.71 -8.79 -4.80
C SER A 107 2.65 -7.62 -5.78
N SER A 108 1.45 -7.25 -6.25
CA SER A 108 1.25 -6.07 -7.10
C SER A 108 1.58 -4.78 -6.33
N LEU A 109 1.10 -4.67 -5.09
CA LEU A 109 1.38 -3.52 -4.23
C LEU A 109 2.87 -3.41 -3.88
N ASP A 110 3.55 -4.53 -3.65
CA ASP A 110 4.99 -4.56 -3.43
C ASP A 110 5.76 -4.10 -4.66
N CYS A 111 5.35 -4.52 -5.87
CA CYS A 111 5.95 -4.02 -7.11
C CYS A 111 5.84 -2.49 -7.24
N ILE A 112 4.68 -1.93 -6.89
CA ILE A 112 4.41 -0.48 -6.91
C ILE A 112 5.25 0.26 -5.85
N ASN A 113 5.38 -0.31 -4.64
CA ASN A 113 6.17 0.28 -3.54
C ASN A 113 7.68 0.15 -3.72
N VAL A 114 8.15 -0.97 -4.24
CA VAL A 114 9.57 -1.28 -4.39
C VAL A 114 10.13 -0.61 -5.64
N GLY A 115 9.35 -0.52 -6.73
CA GLY A 115 9.76 0.09 -7.98
C GLY A 115 11.08 -0.52 -8.45
N VAL A 116 11.01 -1.70 -9.07
CA VAL A 116 12.18 -2.53 -9.45
C VAL A 116 12.92 -3.03 -8.21
N ALA A 117 12.83 -4.34 -7.94
CA ALA A 117 13.71 -4.98 -6.96
C ALA A 117 15.15 -4.53 -7.21
N GLU A 118 15.87 -4.14 -6.16
CA GLU A 118 17.24 -3.62 -6.19
C GLU A 118 18.12 -4.48 -7.13
N GLY A 119 18.20 -4.10 -8.42
CA GLY A 119 18.70 -5.03 -9.44
C GLY A 119 18.11 -4.93 -10.85
N GLY A 120 17.14 -4.05 -11.14
CA GLY A 120 16.67 -3.91 -12.53
C GLY A 120 15.68 -5.00 -12.98
N LEU A 121 15.09 -5.75 -12.03
CA LEU A 121 13.99 -6.64 -12.35
C LEU A 121 12.69 -5.83 -12.42
N GLU A 122 12.27 -5.57 -13.64
CA GLU A 122 10.88 -5.33 -14.01
C GLU A 122 10.05 -6.46 -13.37
N CYS A 123 9.17 -6.11 -12.44
CA CYS A 123 7.89 -6.79 -12.40
C CYS A 123 6.99 -6.12 -13.44
#